data_AF-A0A1N6GIA2-F1
#
_entry.id   AF-A0A1N6GIA2-F1
#
_cell.length_a   1.000
_cell.length_b   1.000
_cell.length_c   1.000
_cell.angle_alpha   90.00
_cell.angle_beta   90.00
_cell.angle_gamma   90.00
#
_symmetry.space_group_name_H-M   'P 1'
#
loop_
_entity.id
_entity.type
_entity.pdbx_description
1 polymer ?
#
loop_
_entity_poly.entity_id
_entity_poly.type
_entity_poly.pdbx_seq_one_letter_code
_entity_poly.pdbx_strand_id
1 'polypeptide(L)'
;MIETVTARWKVVALGLAITLMIGGAVVLMAIQTRPTREAVAAYTALFTAANRQDIEAATRLCSARYLRIHPLRPADEGGIVGLPRNIHKNFQAWRQGPNIWVCPTNRVGPVYQFVRERDAWRFDGPVGLLRGRGEFFPLSDLTDEGAPSLDEPPANPAQPD
;
A
#
# COMPACT_ATOMS: atom_id res chain seq x y z
N MET A 1 48.17 38.04 11.01
CA MET A 1 47.01 38.47 10.20
C MET A 1 46.60 37.44 9.14
N ILE A 2 47.52 36.62 8.61
CA ILE A 2 47.23 35.59 7.57
C ILE A 2 46.55 34.34 8.14
N GLU A 3 46.91 33.89 9.35
CA GLU A 3 46.32 32.70 9.99
C GLU A 3 44.84 32.86 10.37
N THR A 4 44.41 34.07 10.74
CA THR A 4 43.00 34.33 11.05
C THR A 4 42.13 34.33 9.79
N VAL A 5 42.68 34.67 8.63
CA VAL A 5 41.97 34.61 7.34
C VAL A 5 41.80 33.17 6.88
N THR A 6 42.84 32.34 6.97
CA THR A 6 42.75 30.92 6.59
C THR A 6 41.85 30.12 7.54
N ALA A 7 41.85 30.43 8.84
CA ALA A 7 40.91 29.84 9.80
C ALA A 7 39.44 30.17 9.49
N ARG A 8 39.13 31.44 9.14
CA ARG A 8 37.77 31.86 8.76
C ARG A 8 37.30 31.18 7.47
N TRP A 9 38.17 31.04 6.47
CA TRP A 9 37.84 30.32 5.24
C TRP A 9 37.57 28.83 5.47
N LYS A 10 38.34 28.16 6.34
CA LYS A 10 38.08 26.76 6.72
C LYS A 10 36.72 26.58 7.39
N VAL A 11 36.33 27.49 8.28
CA VAL A 11 35.01 27.47 8.94
C VAL A 11 33.88 27.69 7.93
N VAL A 12 34.03 28.65 7.01
CA VAL A 12 33.05 28.90 5.95
C VAL A 12 32.93 27.69 5.01
N ALA A 13 34.05 27.12 4.57
CA ALA A 13 34.06 25.95 3.70
C ALA A 13 33.43 24.72 4.39
N LEU A 14 33.73 24.51 5.68
CA LEU A 14 33.12 23.44 6.48
C LEU A 14 31.62 23.65 6.64
N GLY A 15 31.19 24.87 6.94
CA GLY A 15 29.77 25.24 7.03
C GLY A 15 29.04 24.96 5.72
N LEU A 16 29.61 25.39 4.59
CA LEU A 16 29.05 25.14 3.27
C LEU A 16 28.97 23.63 2.97
N ALA A 17 30.00 22.86 3.28
CA ALA A 17 30.01 21.42 3.08
C ALA A 17 28.91 20.71 3.90
N ILE A 18 28.72 21.11 5.17
CA ILE A 18 27.65 20.59 6.02
C ILE A 18 26.28 20.95 5.44
N THR A 19 26.06 22.20 5.03
CA THR A 19 24.79 22.63 4.44
C THR A 19 24.47 21.86 3.16
N LEU A 20 25.45 21.68 2.27
CA LEU A 20 25.27 20.89 1.04
C LEU A 20 24.97 19.42 1.34
N MET A 21 25.64 18.84 2.34
CA MET A 21 25.41 17.45 2.76
C MET A 21 23.98 17.27 3.30
N ILE A 22 23.54 18.15 4.21
CA ILE A 22 22.19 18.10 4.77
C ILE A 22 21.15 18.34 3.67
N GLY A 23 21.36 19.36 2.83
CA GLY A 23 20.47 19.68 1.71
C GLY A 23 20.35 18.51 0.74
N GLY A 24 21.47 17.89 0.37
CA GLY A 24 21.51 16.70 -0.49
C GLY A 24 20.76 15.51 0.12
N ALA A 25 20.96 15.23 1.42
CA ALA A 25 20.26 14.15 2.12
C ALA A 25 18.74 14.36 2.15
N VAL A 26 18.28 15.58 2.37
CA VAL A 26 16.84 15.93 2.34
C VAL A 26 16.24 15.71 0.95
N VAL A 27 16.93 16.15 -0.11
CA VAL A 27 16.48 15.95 -1.49
C VAL A 27 16.41 14.47 -1.85
N LEU A 28 17.41 13.68 -1.46
CA LEU A 28 17.41 12.23 -1.67
C LEU A 28 16.24 11.54 -0.95
N MET A 29 15.98 11.89 0.31
CA MET A 29 14.83 11.37 1.05
C MET A 29 13.49 11.75 0.38
N ALA A 30 13.38 12.97 -0.14
CA ALA A 30 12.18 13.40 -0.85
C ALA A 30 11.95 12.55 -2.12
N ILE A 31 13.00 12.31 -2.91
CA ILE A 31 12.93 11.49 -4.13
C ILE A 31 12.55 10.04 -3.78
N GLN A 32 13.17 9.46 -2.76
CA GLN A 32 12.92 8.07 -2.36
C GLN A 32 11.51 7.85 -1.80
N THR A 33 10.96 8.83 -1.09
CA THR A 33 9.63 8.72 -0.47
C THR A 33 8.49 9.16 -1.38
N ARG A 34 8.78 9.90 -2.47
CA ARG A 34 7.77 10.40 -3.42
C ARG A 34 6.86 9.30 -3.98
N PRO A 35 7.35 8.14 -4.47
CA PRO A 35 6.49 7.05 -4.95
C PRO A 35 5.46 6.60 -3.92
N THR A 36 5.89 6.37 -2.69
CA THR A 36 5.02 5.94 -1.58
C THR A 36 3.98 7.02 -1.26
N ARG A 37 4.38 8.30 -1.22
CA ARG A 37 3.46 9.42 -0.99
C ARG A 37 2.39 9.52 -2.08
N GLU A 38 2.77 9.38 -3.35
CA GLU A 38 1.82 9.41 -4.46
C GLU A 38 0.86 8.21 -4.45
N ALA A 39 1.35 7.01 -4.11
CA ALA A 39 0.50 5.82 -3.97
C ALA A 39 -0.48 5.95 -2.78
N VAL A 40 -0.03 6.52 -1.66
CA VAL A 40 -0.90 6.83 -0.52
C VAL A 40 -1.97 7.86 -0.90
N ALA A 41 -1.61 8.89 -1.66
CA ALA A 41 -2.60 9.85 -2.17
C ALA A 41 -3.65 9.17 -3.07
N ALA A 42 -3.22 8.23 -3.93
CA ALA A 42 -4.13 7.42 -4.74
C ALA A 42 -5.05 6.54 -3.86
N TYR A 43 -4.51 5.92 -2.81
CA TYR A 43 -5.31 5.16 -1.85
C TYR A 43 -6.35 6.04 -1.16
N THR A 44 -5.99 7.22 -0.67
CA THR A 44 -6.93 8.13 0.01
C THR A 44 -8.00 8.66 -0.93
N ALA A 45 -7.65 8.91 -2.20
CA ALA A 45 -8.61 9.30 -3.23
C ALA A 45 -9.57 8.15 -3.52
N LEU A 46 -9.07 6.92 -3.62
CA LEU A 46 -9.88 5.74 -3.85
C LEU A 46 -10.83 5.47 -2.69
N PHE A 47 -10.34 5.55 -1.46
CA PHE A 47 -11.15 5.44 -0.25
C PHE A 47 -12.28 6.49 -0.24
N THR A 48 -11.98 7.73 -0.62
CA THR A 48 -12.98 8.80 -0.70
C THR A 48 -14.02 8.53 -1.79
N ALA A 49 -13.58 8.11 -2.98
CA ALA A 49 -14.46 7.75 -4.09
C ALA A 49 -15.36 6.56 -3.73
N ALA A 50 -14.77 5.52 -3.12
CA ALA A 50 -15.49 4.33 -2.67
C ALA A 50 -16.57 4.69 -1.64
N ASN A 51 -16.25 5.49 -0.63
CA ASN A 51 -17.23 5.91 0.38
C ASN A 51 -18.34 6.81 -0.18
N ARG A 52 -18.05 7.59 -1.22
CA ARG A 52 -19.06 8.40 -1.95
C ARG A 52 -19.83 7.59 -3.00
N GLN A 53 -19.48 6.32 -3.21
CA GLN A 53 -20.00 5.47 -4.27
C GLN A 53 -19.82 6.07 -5.68
N ASP A 54 -18.77 6.88 -5.87
CA ASP A 54 -18.41 7.48 -7.16
C ASP A 54 -17.65 6.44 -8.01
N ILE A 55 -18.42 5.67 -8.78
CA ILE A 55 -17.91 4.60 -9.63
C ILE A 55 -16.95 5.14 -10.69
N GLU A 56 -17.23 6.32 -11.25
CA GLU A 56 -16.41 6.90 -12.31
C GLU A 56 -15.03 7.30 -11.78
N ALA A 57 -14.99 7.97 -10.62
CA ALA A 57 -13.73 8.30 -9.95
C ALA A 57 -12.97 7.06 -9.52
N ALA A 58 -13.66 6.06 -8.94
CA ALA A 58 -13.03 4.81 -8.53
C ALA A 58 -12.47 4.02 -9.71
N THR A 59 -13.16 4.02 -10.86
CA THR A 59 -12.71 3.39 -12.10
C THR A 59 -11.40 3.99 -12.56
N ARG A 60 -11.28 5.33 -12.56
CA ARG A 60 -10.01 5.98 -12.91
C ARG A 60 -8.88 5.59 -11.96
N LEU A 61 -9.15 5.29 -10.70
CA LEU A 61 -8.13 5.00 -9.69
C LEU A 61 -7.71 3.52 -9.64
N CYS A 62 -8.43 2.63 -10.32
CA CYS A 62 -8.10 1.22 -10.41
C CYS A 62 -7.26 0.90 -11.65
N SER A 63 -6.47 -0.17 -11.59
CA SER A 63 -5.69 -0.66 -12.72
C SER A 63 -6.61 -1.31 -13.76
N ALA A 64 -6.19 -1.31 -15.03
CA ALA A 64 -6.94 -2.00 -16.08
C ALA A 64 -7.06 -3.51 -15.80
N ARG A 65 -6.01 -4.11 -15.21
CA ARG A 65 -6.01 -5.52 -14.81
C ARG A 65 -7.08 -5.81 -13.77
N TYR A 66 -7.16 -4.97 -12.73
CA TYR A 66 -8.13 -5.14 -11.65
C TYR A 66 -9.56 -5.00 -12.17
N LEU A 67 -9.85 -3.96 -12.94
CA LEU A 67 -11.18 -3.67 -13.48
C LEU A 67 -11.71 -4.76 -14.41
N ARG A 68 -10.83 -5.42 -15.16
CA ARG A 68 -11.21 -6.53 -16.03
C ARG A 68 -11.75 -7.73 -15.24
N ILE A 69 -11.24 -7.96 -14.04
CA ILE A 69 -11.58 -9.10 -13.20
C ILE A 69 -12.69 -8.73 -12.20
N HIS A 70 -12.69 -7.48 -11.73
CA HIS A 70 -13.59 -6.98 -10.69
C HIS A 70 -14.33 -5.73 -11.18
N PRO A 71 -15.44 -5.88 -11.93
CA PRO A 71 -16.29 -4.76 -12.30
C PRO A 71 -16.79 -4.03 -11.06
N LEU A 72 -16.63 -2.70 -11.04
CA LEU A 72 -17.04 -1.89 -9.91
C LEU A 72 -18.56 -1.77 -9.87
N ARG A 73 -19.13 -2.03 -8.69
CA ARG A 73 -20.56 -1.89 -8.42
C ARG A 73 -20.78 -1.34 -7.00
N PRO A 74 -21.85 -0.57 -6.76
CA PRO A 74 -22.25 -0.21 -5.42
C PRO A 74 -22.49 -1.48 -4.60
N ALA A 75 -22.15 -1.42 -3.32
CA ALA A 75 -22.49 -2.46 -2.36
C ALA A 75 -23.81 -2.11 -1.66
N ASP A 76 -24.61 -3.12 -1.30
CA ASP A 76 -25.93 -2.94 -0.68
C ASP A 76 -25.82 -2.26 0.69
N GLU A 77 -24.75 -2.56 1.41
CA GLU A 77 -24.40 -1.99 2.71
C GLU A 77 -23.68 -0.63 2.63
N GLY A 78 -23.55 -0.07 1.43
CA GLY A 78 -22.84 1.18 1.19
C GLY A 78 -21.38 1.00 0.76
N GLY A 79 -20.88 1.98 0.01
CA GLY A 79 -19.55 1.92 -0.62
C GLY A 79 -19.56 1.17 -1.96
N ILE A 80 -18.37 0.75 -2.40
CA ILE A 80 -18.15 -0.03 -3.64
C ILE A 80 -17.62 -1.42 -3.27
N VAL A 81 -18.11 -2.46 -3.95
CA VAL A 81 -17.72 -3.85 -3.71
C VAL A 81 -16.23 -4.06 -3.98
N GLY A 82 -15.55 -4.76 -3.07
CA GLY A 82 -14.13 -5.13 -3.20
C GLY A 82 -13.13 -3.99 -2.98
N LEU A 83 -13.60 -2.75 -2.75
CA LEU A 83 -12.74 -1.60 -2.49
C LEU A 83 -12.57 -1.32 -0.99
N PRO A 84 -11.43 -0.74 -0.58
CA PRO A 84 -11.17 -0.37 0.80
C PRO A 84 -12.21 0.61 1.35
N ARG A 85 -12.74 0.30 2.56
CA ARG A 85 -13.76 1.09 3.25
C ARG A 85 -13.30 1.73 4.56
N ASN A 86 -12.04 1.55 4.95
CA ASN A 86 -11.50 2.14 6.16
C ASN A 86 -10.03 2.51 5.98
N ILE A 87 -9.57 3.53 6.70
CA ILE A 87 -8.17 3.88 6.85
C ILE A 87 -7.89 4.22 8.31
N HIS A 88 -6.98 3.50 8.93
CA HIS A 88 -6.51 3.78 10.28
C HIS A 88 -5.43 4.89 10.23
N LYS A 89 -5.37 5.77 11.24
CA LYS A 89 -4.37 6.87 11.28
C LYS A 89 -2.91 6.42 11.23
N ASN A 90 -2.63 5.23 11.75
CA ASN A 90 -1.30 4.60 11.77
C ASN A 90 -1.20 3.46 10.74
N PHE A 91 -1.84 3.61 9.58
CA PHE A 91 -1.71 2.65 8.49
C PHE A 91 -0.25 2.57 8.01
N GLN A 92 0.11 1.47 7.35
CA GLN A 92 1.47 1.24 6.87
C GLN A 92 1.50 1.25 5.34
N ALA A 93 2.56 1.84 4.78
CA ALA A 93 2.83 1.79 3.35
C ALA A 93 4.33 1.60 3.10
N TRP A 94 4.68 0.68 2.22
CA TRP A 94 6.07 0.37 1.91
C TRP A 94 6.21 -0.03 0.44
N ARG A 95 7.45 0.00 -0.03
CA ARG A 95 7.79 -0.39 -1.39
C ARG A 95 8.07 -1.89 -1.43
N GLN A 96 7.42 -2.59 -2.37
CA GLN A 96 7.70 -3.98 -2.69
C GLN A 96 8.10 -4.07 -4.17
N GLY A 97 9.40 -4.09 -4.43
CA GLY A 97 9.93 -4.04 -5.80
C GLY A 97 9.49 -2.77 -6.55
N PRO A 98 8.83 -2.89 -7.73
CA PRO A 98 8.29 -1.73 -8.44
C PRO A 98 6.96 -1.23 -7.88
N ASN A 99 6.31 -2.00 -7.01
CA ASN A 99 4.97 -1.72 -6.52
C ASN A 99 5.01 -1.05 -5.14
N ILE A 100 3.91 -0.40 -4.77
CA ILE A 100 3.69 0.08 -3.41
C ILE A 100 2.60 -0.76 -2.77
N TRP A 101 2.86 -1.22 -1.56
CA TRP A 101 1.90 -1.95 -0.75
C TRP A 101 1.38 -1.04 0.35
N VAL A 102 0.06 -1.10 0.59
CA VAL A 102 -0.64 -0.31 1.59
C VAL A 102 -1.47 -1.25 2.46
N CYS A 103 -1.15 -1.30 3.75
CA CYS A 103 -1.97 -1.93 4.77
C CYS A 103 -2.74 -0.82 5.49
N PRO A 104 -4.06 -0.70 5.29
CA PRO A 104 -4.86 0.42 5.81
C PRO A 104 -5.13 0.30 7.31
N THR A 105 -4.73 -0.80 7.95
CA THR A 105 -4.88 -1.04 9.38
C THR A 105 -3.55 -0.88 10.10
N ASN A 106 -3.57 -0.87 11.44
CA ASN A 106 -2.36 -0.66 12.24
C ASN A 106 -1.44 -1.90 12.31
N ARG A 107 -2.02 -3.10 12.39
CA ARG A 107 -1.27 -4.34 12.71
C ARG A 107 -1.76 -5.60 12.02
N VAL A 108 -3.08 -5.73 11.83
CA VAL A 108 -3.68 -6.90 11.20
C VAL A 108 -4.69 -6.43 10.17
N GLY A 109 -4.56 -6.86 8.92
CA GLY A 109 -5.49 -6.45 7.88
C GLY A 109 -5.00 -6.73 6.45
N PRO A 110 -5.88 -6.49 5.46
CA PRO A 110 -5.55 -6.73 4.06
C PRO A 110 -4.45 -5.78 3.61
N VAL A 111 -3.54 -6.29 2.78
CA VAL A 111 -2.52 -5.49 2.10
C VAL A 111 -2.94 -5.31 0.66
N TYR A 112 -3.02 -4.05 0.23
CA TYR A 112 -3.40 -3.67 -1.12
C TYR A 112 -2.19 -3.28 -1.93
N GLN A 113 -2.18 -3.66 -3.20
CA GLN A 113 -1.13 -3.31 -4.14
C GLN A 113 -1.52 -2.10 -4.99
N PHE A 114 -0.55 -1.22 -5.17
CA PHE A 114 -0.57 -0.12 -6.13
C PHE A 114 0.54 -0.33 -7.16
N VAL A 115 0.15 -0.23 -8.43
CA VAL A 115 1.05 -0.36 -9.58
C VAL A 115 1.12 0.96 -10.33
N ARG A 116 2.25 1.23 -11.00
CA ARG A 116 2.38 2.40 -11.87
C ARG A 116 1.80 2.07 -13.23
N GLU A 117 0.73 2.77 -13.62
CA GLU A 117 0.07 2.61 -14.92
C GLU A 117 -0.23 3.99 -15.51
N ARG A 118 0.25 4.26 -16.73
CA ARG A 118 0.10 5.55 -17.44
C ARG A 118 0.46 6.76 -16.55
N ASP A 119 1.65 6.71 -15.95
CA ASP A 119 2.19 7.74 -15.06
C ASP A 119 1.38 8.05 -13.79
N ALA A 120 0.47 7.16 -13.39
CA ALA A 120 -0.27 7.28 -12.15
C ALA A 120 -0.18 5.99 -11.34
N TRP A 121 -0.27 6.10 -10.01
CA TRP A 121 -0.47 4.94 -9.15
C TRP A 121 -1.92 4.51 -9.22
N ARG A 122 -2.14 3.23 -9.53
CA ARG A 122 -3.46 2.62 -9.64
C ARG A 122 -3.58 1.46 -8.67
N PHE A 123 -4.75 1.34 -8.06
CA PHE A 123 -5.09 0.22 -7.19
C PHE A 123 -5.24 -1.06 -8.02
N ASP A 124 -4.56 -2.11 -7.60
CA ASP A 124 -4.46 -3.37 -8.33
C ASP A 124 -4.99 -4.56 -7.52
N GLY A 125 -5.71 -4.28 -6.43
CA GLY A 125 -6.36 -5.28 -5.59
C GLY A 125 -5.56 -5.70 -4.35
N PRO A 126 -6.13 -6.60 -3.54
CA PRO A 126 -5.44 -7.21 -2.40
C PRO A 126 -4.36 -8.18 -2.88
N VAL A 127 -3.24 -8.21 -2.15
CA VAL A 127 -2.11 -9.12 -2.41
C VAL A 127 -1.80 -10.04 -1.23
N GLY A 128 -2.42 -9.80 -0.08
CA GLY A 128 -2.23 -10.65 1.09
C GLY A 128 -2.81 -10.04 2.35
N LEU A 129 -2.43 -10.60 3.48
CA LEU A 129 -2.83 -10.19 4.82
C LEU A 129 -1.58 -9.93 5.66
N LEU A 130 -1.54 -8.78 6.32
CA LEU A 130 -0.60 -8.53 7.40
C LEU A 130 -1.19 -9.12 8.68
N ARG A 131 -0.45 -9.99 9.38
CA ARG A 131 -0.81 -10.53 10.70
C ARG A 131 0.01 -9.87 11.80
N GLY A 132 -0.33 -10.19 13.05
CA GLY A 132 0.38 -9.69 14.23
C GLY A 132 1.89 -9.94 14.12
N ARG A 133 2.69 -9.03 14.69
CA ARG A 133 4.17 -8.99 14.58
C ARG A 133 4.72 -8.61 13.19
N GLY A 134 3.87 -8.21 12.24
CA GLY A 134 4.31 -7.71 10.94
C GLY A 134 4.58 -8.80 9.91
N GLU A 135 4.13 -10.03 10.17
CA GLU A 135 4.21 -11.14 9.24
C GLU A 135 3.24 -10.92 8.07
N PHE A 136 3.74 -11.00 6.85
CA PHE A 136 2.95 -10.88 5.64
C PHE A 136 2.64 -12.26 5.07
N PHE A 137 1.35 -12.52 4.84
CA PHE A 137 0.84 -13.74 4.23
C PHE A 137 0.33 -13.41 2.82
N PRO A 138 0.97 -13.91 1.75
CA PRO A 138 0.48 -13.76 0.38
C PRO A 138 -0.94 -14.30 0.22
N LEU A 139 -1.71 -13.69 -0.68
CA LEU A 139 -3.07 -14.15 -0.95
C LEU A 139 -3.12 -15.58 -1.50
N SER A 140 -2.10 -16.00 -2.26
CA SER A 140 -1.96 -17.38 -2.76
C SER A 140 -1.99 -18.41 -1.64
N ASP A 141 -1.31 -18.10 -0.54
CA ASP A 141 -1.08 -19.03 0.56
C ASP A 141 -2.32 -19.13 1.46
N LEU A 142 -3.20 -18.12 1.43
CA LEU A 142 -4.48 -18.13 2.14
C LEU A 142 -5.55 -18.99 1.43
N THR A 143 -5.36 -19.26 0.14
CA THR A 143 -6.28 -20.09 -0.66
C THR A 143 -5.96 -21.58 -0.61
N ASP A 144 -4.80 -22.00 -0.07
CA ASP A 144 -4.32 -23.38 -0.10
C ASP A 144 -4.50 -24.19 1.22
N GLU A 145 -5.09 -23.62 2.28
CA GLU A 145 -5.34 -24.37 3.53
C GLU A 145 -6.72 -25.07 3.54
N GLY A 146 -6.82 -26.23 2.87
CA GLY A 146 -7.68 -27.34 3.29
C GLY A 146 -9.18 -27.09 3.42
N ALA A 147 -9.83 -26.50 2.42
CA ALA A 147 -11.29 -26.56 2.35
C ALA A 147 -11.73 -28.02 2.11
N PRO A 148 -12.46 -28.68 3.02
CA PRO A 148 -13.08 -29.96 2.68
C PRO A 148 -14.00 -29.71 1.49
N SER A 149 -13.84 -30.51 0.43
CA SER A 149 -14.80 -30.51 -0.68
C SER A 149 -16.19 -30.69 -0.09
N LEU A 150 -17.11 -29.79 -0.42
CA LEU A 150 -18.53 -29.90 -0.05
C LEU A 150 -19.21 -31.15 -0.65
N ASP A 151 -18.47 -31.94 -1.44
CA ASP A 151 -18.90 -33.19 -2.05
C ASP A 151 -18.55 -34.44 -1.22
N GLU A 152 -17.90 -34.30 -0.06
CA GLU A 152 -17.66 -35.44 0.84
C GLU A 152 -18.80 -35.53 1.87
N PRO A 153 -19.73 -36.48 1.74
CA PRO A 153 -20.78 -36.66 2.74
C PRO A 153 -20.13 -37.07 4.07
N PRO A 154 -20.62 -36.56 5.22
CA PRO A 154 -20.06 -36.93 6.50
C PRO A 154 -20.16 -38.44 6.68
N ALA A 155 -19.02 -39.09 6.85
CA ALA A 155 -18.95 -40.50 7.22
C ALA A 155 -19.74 -40.67 8.53
N ASN A 156 -20.90 -41.32 8.44
CA ASN A 156 -21.76 -41.62 9.58
C ASN A 156 -21.06 -42.66 10.47
N PRO A 157 -20.61 -42.33 11.69
CA PRO A 157 -19.92 -43.28 12.56
C PRO A 157 -20.89 -44.12 13.41
N ALA A 158 -22.18 -44.16 13.09
CA ALA A 158 -23.18 -44.89 13.87
C ALA A 158 -23.85 -45.99 13.03
N GLN A 159 -23.16 -47.11 12.87
CA GLN A 159 -23.80 -48.39 12.57
C GLN A 159 -23.21 -49.44 13.53
N PRO A 160 -23.92 -49.80 14.61
CA PRO A 160 -23.55 -50.94 15.44
C PRO A 160 -24.04 -52.24 14.76
N ASP A 161 -23.17 -53.26 14.76
CA ASP A 161 -23.55 -54.66 14.50
C ASP A 161 -24.33 -55.26 15.68
#